data_AF-A0A2V9G3A3-F1
#
_entry.id   AF-A0A2V9G3A3-F1
#
_cell.length_a   1.000
_cell.length_b   1.000
_cell.length_c   1.000
_cell.angle_alpha   90.00
_cell.angle_beta   90.00
_cell.angle_gamma   90.00
#
_symmetry.space_group_name_H-M   'P 1'
#
loop_
_entity.id
_entity.type
_entity.pdbx_description
1 polymer ?
#
loop_
_entity_poly.entity_id
_entity_poly.type
_entity_poly.pdbx_seq_one_letter_code
_entity_poly.pdbx_strand_id
1 'polypeptide(L)'
;FTLTATDANRFAIRIAREITQRSKILVFHYCYHGTVDESFATLENGVVGPRRGNVGPPVNPAETTRVVEFNDLNDLEDALKHHDVACVLAEPAMTNAGIILPDEGYWVDARELARRYGSLL
;
A
#
# COMPACT_ATOMS: atom_id res chain seq x y z
N PHE A 1 -2.65 12.77 -17.91
CA PHE A 1 -3.94 12.90 -17.19
C PHE A 1 -4.72 11.60 -17.33
N THR A 2 -5.56 11.27 -16.35
CA THR A 2 -6.42 10.07 -16.34
C THR A 2 -7.88 10.46 -16.17
N LEU A 3 -8.80 9.56 -16.50
CA LEU A 3 -10.24 9.81 -16.39
C LEU A 3 -10.79 9.55 -14.97
N THR A 4 -10.08 8.76 -14.18
CA THR A 4 -10.47 8.39 -12.81
C THR A 4 -9.26 8.36 -11.89
N ALA A 5 -9.52 8.44 -10.58
CA ALA A 5 -8.50 8.21 -9.54
C ALA A 5 -8.00 6.75 -9.54
N THR A 6 -8.88 5.78 -9.82
CA THR A 6 -8.49 4.37 -10.04
C THR A 6 -7.41 4.27 -11.12
N ASP A 7 -7.61 4.91 -12.27
CA ASP A 7 -6.61 4.87 -13.33
C ASP A 7 -5.33 5.62 -12.95
N ALA A 8 -5.43 6.74 -12.23
CA ALA A 8 -4.26 7.44 -11.71
C ALA A 8 -3.40 6.52 -10.85
N ASN A 9 -4.01 5.80 -9.90
CA ASN A 9 -3.33 4.85 -9.03
C ASN A 9 -2.76 3.67 -9.84
N ARG A 10 -3.51 3.14 -10.79
CA ARG A 10 -3.05 2.05 -11.68
C ARG A 10 -1.78 2.46 -12.44
N PHE A 11 -1.73 3.66 -13.02
CA PHE A 11 -0.56 4.13 -13.73
C PHE A 11 0.61 4.47 -12.78
N ALA A 12 0.33 5.04 -11.61
CA ALA A 12 1.35 5.29 -10.59
C ALA A 12 2.04 4.00 -10.14
N ILE A 13 1.26 2.94 -9.87
CA ILE A 13 1.79 1.61 -9.54
C ILE A 13 2.66 1.07 -10.67
N ARG A 14 2.20 1.14 -11.92
CA ARG A 14 2.99 0.67 -13.09
C ARG A 14 4.31 1.42 -13.24
N ILE A 15 4.30 2.74 -13.08
CA ILE A 15 5.51 3.57 -13.13
C ILE A 15 6.45 3.21 -11.98
N ALA A 16 5.93 3.03 -10.76
CA ALA A 16 6.74 2.67 -9.61
C ALA A 16 7.43 1.31 -9.79
N ARG A 17 6.69 0.31 -10.30
CA ARG A 17 7.24 -1.01 -10.63
C ARG A 17 8.32 -0.91 -11.70
N GLU A 18 8.10 -0.11 -12.75
CA GLU A 18 9.10 0.08 -13.81
C GLU A 18 10.37 0.76 -13.28
N ILE A 19 10.25 1.77 -12.42
CA ILE A 19 11.41 2.47 -11.84
C ILE A 19 12.21 1.55 -10.91
N THR A 20 11.51 0.78 -10.07
CA THR A 20 12.15 -0.01 -9.00
C THR A 20 12.45 -1.45 -9.38
N GLN A 21 11.83 -1.96 -10.45
CA GLN A 21 11.85 -3.37 -10.87
C GLN A 21 11.34 -4.34 -9.79
N ARG A 22 10.42 -3.86 -8.94
CA ARG A 22 9.85 -4.63 -7.82
C ARG A 22 8.41 -5.02 -8.13
N SER A 23 8.00 -6.19 -7.64
CA SER A 23 6.69 -6.78 -7.97
C SER A 23 5.56 -6.30 -7.06
N LYS A 24 5.82 -6.06 -5.78
CA LYS A 24 4.78 -5.74 -4.80
C LYS A 24 4.56 -4.25 -4.62
N ILE A 25 3.38 -3.87 -4.14
CA ILE A 25 3.15 -2.57 -3.51
C ILE A 25 2.90 -2.77 -2.01
N LEU A 26 2.94 -1.68 -1.26
CA LEU A 26 2.50 -1.65 0.13
C LEU A 26 1.28 -0.75 0.27
N VAL A 27 0.28 -1.22 0.99
CA VAL A 27 -0.94 -0.48 1.31
C VAL A 27 -1.25 -0.57 2.80
N PHE A 28 -2.10 0.33 3.29
CA PHE A 28 -2.57 0.28 4.67
C PHE A 28 -3.83 -0.56 4.81
N HIS A 29 -3.96 -1.24 5.94
CA HIS A 29 -5.12 -2.06 6.23
C HIS A 29 -6.42 -1.25 6.10
N TYR A 30 -7.39 -1.77 5.34
CA TYR A 30 -8.66 -1.10 5.04
C TYR A 30 -8.58 0.24 4.28
N CYS A 31 -7.44 0.59 3.68
CA CYS A 31 -7.36 1.74 2.78
C CYS A 31 -8.25 1.56 1.54
N TYR A 32 -8.42 2.63 0.77
CA TYR A 32 -9.06 2.56 -0.53
C TYR A 32 -8.36 3.44 -1.56
N HIS A 33 -7.93 2.82 -2.66
CA HIS A 33 -7.27 3.50 -3.77
C HIS A 33 -8.00 3.26 -5.09
N GLY A 34 -9.33 3.18 -5.04
CA GLY A 34 -10.15 2.86 -6.20
C GLY A 34 -10.21 1.35 -6.43
N THR A 35 -10.63 0.96 -7.63
CA THR A 35 -10.78 -0.46 -7.98
C THR A 35 -9.52 -1.08 -8.56
N VAL A 36 -8.35 -0.75 -7.99
CA VAL A 36 -7.09 -1.42 -8.33
C VAL A 36 -6.93 -2.66 -7.46
N ASP A 37 -6.68 -3.81 -8.09
CA ASP A 37 -6.72 -5.12 -7.43
C ASP A 37 -5.76 -5.20 -6.24
N GLU A 38 -4.58 -4.58 -6.36
CA GLU A 38 -3.58 -4.54 -5.30
C GLU A 38 -4.02 -3.79 -4.04
N SER A 39 -4.98 -2.86 -4.14
CA SER A 39 -5.46 -2.11 -2.98
C SER A 39 -6.56 -2.81 -2.20
N PHE A 40 -7.18 -3.87 -2.75
CA PHE A 40 -8.23 -4.63 -2.09
C PHE A 40 -7.68 -5.81 -1.27
N ALA A 41 -6.67 -5.50 -0.45
CA ALA A 41 -6.03 -6.43 0.45
C ALA A 41 -6.30 -6.04 1.91
N THR A 42 -6.49 -7.04 2.77
CA THR A 42 -6.62 -6.87 4.23
C THR A 42 -5.61 -7.74 4.95
N LEU A 43 -5.36 -7.40 6.22
CA LEU A 43 -4.44 -8.12 7.09
C LEU A 43 -5.26 -8.77 8.22
N GLU A 44 -5.19 -10.09 8.33
CA GLU A 44 -5.84 -10.83 9.41
C GLU A 44 -4.81 -11.76 10.06
N ASN A 45 -4.50 -11.53 11.35
CA ASN A 45 -3.49 -12.29 12.08
C ASN A 45 -2.12 -12.36 11.37
N GLY A 46 -1.69 -11.26 10.74
CA GLY A 46 -0.43 -11.18 9.99
C GLY A 46 -0.47 -11.82 8.60
N VAL A 47 -1.62 -12.32 8.16
CA VAL A 47 -1.79 -12.92 6.83
C VAL A 47 -2.50 -11.94 5.91
N VAL A 48 -1.86 -11.64 4.79
CA VAL A 48 -2.46 -10.83 3.72
C VAL A 48 -3.47 -11.68 2.95
N GLY A 49 -4.67 -11.14 2.75
CA GLY A 49 -5.73 -11.79 2.00
C GLY A 49 -6.67 -10.81 1.30
N PRO A 50 -7.63 -11.30 0.51
CA PRO A 50 -8.62 -10.45 -0.15
C PRO A 50 -9.57 -9.82 0.86
N ARG A 51 -9.91 -8.54 0.65
CA ARG A 51 -10.93 -7.85 1.46
C ARG A 51 -12.29 -8.56 1.31
N ARG A 52 -12.90 -8.91 2.44
CA ARG A 52 -14.24 -9.55 2.48
C ARG A 52 -15.27 -8.69 1.74
N GLY A 53 -16.07 -9.33 0.90
CA GLY A 53 -17.15 -8.68 0.15
C GLY A 53 -16.74 -8.07 -1.19
N ASN A 54 -15.45 -8.15 -1.56
CA ASN A 54 -15.01 -7.76 -2.89
C ASN A 54 -15.19 -8.90 -3.91
N VAL A 55 -15.41 -8.56 -5.18
CA VAL A 55 -15.27 -9.51 -6.28
C VAL A 55 -13.79 -9.89 -6.38
N GLY A 56 -13.51 -11.18 -6.45
CA GLY A 56 -12.15 -11.71 -6.30
C GLY A 56 -11.17 -11.14 -7.33
N PRO A 57 -9.95 -10.77 -6.90
CA PRO A 57 -8.87 -10.36 -7.81
C PRO A 57 -8.40 -11.53 -8.69
N PRO A 58 -7.65 -11.25 -9.79
CA PRO A 58 -7.15 -12.29 -10.69
C PRO A 58 -6.16 -13.26 -10.03
N VAL A 59 -5.47 -12.84 -8.97
CA VAL A 59 -4.54 -13.63 -8.16
C VAL A 59 -4.72 -13.31 -6.68
N ASN A 60 -4.15 -14.12 -5.79
CA ASN A 60 -4.17 -13.81 -4.37
C ASN A 60 -3.42 -12.47 -4.10
N PRO A 61 -4.02 -11.48 -3.41
CA PRO A 61 -3.36 -10.21 -3.12
C PRO A 61 -2.01 -10.33 -2.42
N ALA A 62 -1.77 -11.41 -1.66
CA ALA A 62 -0.47 -11.66 -1.03
C ALA A 62 0.69 -11.78 -2.04
N GLU A 63 0.40 -12.11 -3.30
CA GLU A 63 1.38 -12.16 -4.38
C GLU A 63 1.81 -10.76 -4.84
N THR A 64 0.90 -9.78 -4.76
CA THR A 64 1.08 -8.43 -5.33
C THR A 64 1.25 -7.34 -4.28
N THR A 65 0.95 -7.63 -3.01
CA THR A 65 0.72 -6.59 -2.00
C THR A 65 1.25 -7.01 -0.63
N ARG A 66 1.84 -6.04 0.07
CA ARG A 66 2.05 -6.06 1.52
C ARG A 66 1.05 -5.13 2.17
N VAL A 67 0.50 -5.54 3.30
CA VAL A 67 -0.47 -4.75 4.06
C VAL A 67 0.09 -4.52 5.44
N VAL A 68 0.02 -3.28 5.91
CA VAL A 68 0.46 -2.88 7.26
C VAL A 68 -0.63 -2.08 7.95
N GLU A 69 -0.56 -1.99 9.28
CA GLU A 69 -1.44 -1.10 10.04
C GLU A 69 -1.01 0.37 9.89
N PHE A 70 -1.99 1.29 9.84
CA PHE A 70 -1.71 2.73 9.78
C PHE A 70 -1.16 3.22 11.14
N ASN A 71 -0.21 4.16 11.13
CA ASN A 71 0.54 4.62 12.30
C ASN A 71 1.49 3.57 12.95
N ASP A 72 1.68 2.39 12.37
CA ASP A 72 2.70 1.43 12.84
C ASP A 72 3.97 1.48 11.98
N LEU A 73 4.96 2.25 12.45
CA LEU A 73 6.26 2.36 11.76
C LEU A 73 7.09 1.08 11.82
N ASN A 74 6.90 0.22 12.82
CA ASN A 74 7.64 -1.04 12.91
C ASN A 74 7.12 -2.02 11.86
N ASP A 75 5.80 -2.13 11.74
CA ASP A 75 5.15 -2.96 10.71
C ASP A 75 5.51 -2.47 9.30
N LEU A 76 5.50 -1.14 9.09
CA LEU A 76 5.99 -0.53 7.84
C LEU A 76 7.44 -0.91 7.55
N GLU A 77 8.35 -0.78 8.52
CA GLU A 77 9.75 -1.11 8.32
C GLU A 77 9.94 -2.60 8.01
N ASP A 78 9.28 -3.49 8.76
CA ASP A 78 9.37 -4.93 8.58
C ASP A 78 8.86 -5.37 7.21
N ALA A 79 7.78 -4.78 6.72
CA ALA A 79 7.29 -5.01 5.37
C ALA A 79 8.29 -4.52 4.30
N LEU A 80 8.94 -3.38 4.51
CA LEU A 80 9.90 -2.78 3.56
C LEU A 80 11.26 -3.50 3.52
N LYS A 81 11.70 -4.13 4.63
CA LYS A 81 12.96 -4.91 4.73
C LYS A 81 13.09 -6.03 3.69
N HIS A 82 11.99 -6.47 3.11
CA HIS A 82 12.00 -7.49 2.06
C HIS A 82 12.50 -6.98 0.70
N HIS A 83 12.60 -5.66 0.50
CA HIS A 83 13.08 -5.03 -0.74
C HIS A 83 12.28 -5.40 -2.01
N ASP A 84 11.06 -5.90 -1.86
CA ASP A 84 10.17 -6.30 -2.97
C ASP A 84 8.99 -5.32 -3.19
N VAL A 85 8.94 -4.22 -2.42
CA VAL A 85 7.93 -3.17 -2.52
C VAL A 85 8.38 -2.04 -3.46
N ALA A 86 7.66 -1.83 -4.54
CA ALA A 86 7.87 -0.76 -5.51
C ALA A 86 7.46 0.62 -4.97
N CYS A 87 6.28 0.70 -4.35
CA CYS A 87 5.78 1.93 -3.74
C CYS A 87 4.94 1.64 -2.49
N VAL A 88 4.91 2.63 -1.61
CA VAL A 88 3.93 2.76 -0.53
C VAL A 88 2.78 3.62 -1.06
N LEU A 89 1.62 3.02 -1.28
CA LEU A 89 0.42 3.71 -1.74
C LEU A 89 -0.41 4.10 -0.51
N ALA A 90 -0.55 5.40 -0.28
CA ALA A 90 -0.96 5.96 1.00
C ALA A 90 -2.07 7.02 0.87
N GLU A 91 -3.02 7.01 1.80
CA GLU A 91 -3.87 8.17 2.09
C GLU A 91 -3.15 9.04 3.14
N PRO A 92 -3.06 10.39 3.01
CA PRO A 92 -2.43 11.24 4.03
C PRO A 92 -3.08 11.16 5.42
N ALA A 93 -4.37 10.84 5.45
CA ALA A 93 -5.13 10.40 6.60
C ALA A 93 -6.06 9.28 6.10
N MET A 94 -6.26 8.22 6.89
CA MET A 94 -7.18 7.15 6.50
C MET A 94 -8.61 7.68 6.55
N THR A 95 -9.37 7.50 5.47
CA THR A 95 -10.76 8.00 5.37
C THR A 95 -11.81 6.91 5.16
N ASN A 96 -11.39 5.71 4.77
CA ASN A 96 -12.27 4.61 4.34
C ASN A 96 -12.56 3.57 5.43
N ALA A 97 -11.97 3.75 6.62
CA ALA A 97 -12.16 2.93 7.82
C ALA A 97 -12.57 3.78 9.03
N GLY A 98 -13.19 4.94 8.78
CA GLY A 98 -13.25 6.07 9.72
C GLY A 98 -12.21 7.13 9.35
N ILE A 99 -12.17 8.23 10.10
CA ILE A 99 -11.10 9.25 9.98
C ILE A 99 -10.03 8.94 11.01
N ILE A 100 -8.87 8.49 10.55
CA ILE A 100 -7.68 8.26 11.39
C ILE A 100 -6.59 9.21 10.90
N LEU A 101 -6.17 10.12 11.77
CA LEU A 101 -5.11 11.07 11.48
C LEU A 101 -3.75 10.41 11.66
N PRO A 102 -2.72 10.83 10.90
CA PRO A 102 -1.37 10.39 11.16
C PRO A 102 -0.91 10.86 12.53
N ASP A 103 -0.16 10.02 13.22
CA ASP A 103 0.53 10.43 14.43
C ASP A 103 1.57 11.52 14.10
N GLU A 104 1.93 12.33 15.09
CA GLU A 104 2.93 13.38 14.92
C GLU A 104 4.25 12.78 14.42
N GLY A 105 4.77 13.32 13.31
CA GLY A 105 6.02 12.85 12.70
C GLY A 105 5.88 11.62 11.79
N TYR A 106 4.75 10.91 11.79
CA TYR A 106 4.58 9.65 11.08
C TYR A 106 5.02 9.70 9.60
N TRP A 107 4.59 10.72 8.85
CA TRP A 107 4.94 10.83 7.43
C TRP A 107 6.39 11.19 7.17
N VAL A 108 7.05 11.87 8.10
CA VAL A 108 8.48 12.16 8.00
C VAL A 108 9.24 10.84 8.10
N ASP A 109 8.93 10.05 9.11
CA ASP A 109 9.60 8.77 9.37
C ASP A 109 9.27 7.73 8.31
N ALA A 110 8.00 7.61 7.90
CA ALA A 110 7.56 6.71 6.82
C ALA A 110 8.27 7.02 5.49
N ARG A 111 8.50 8.30 5.17
CA ARG A 111 9.25 8.71 3.99
C ARG A 111 10.72 8.32 4.07
N GLU A 112 11.35 8.48 5.22
CA GLU A 112 12.73 8.05 5.42
C GLU A 112 12.88 6.53 5.34
N LEU A 113 11.91 5.77 5.86
CA LEU A 113 11.86 4.32 5.68
C LEU A 113 11.70 3.93 4.21
N ALA A 114 10.73 4.49 3.48
CA ALA A 114 10.54 4.21 2.07
C ALA A 114 11.82 4.45 1.26
N ARG A 115 12.50 5.59 1.50
CA ARG A 115 13.80 5.90 0.87
C ARG A 115 14.89 4.90 1.24
N ARG A 116 15.04 4.59 2.53
CA ARG A 116 16.04 3.64 3.04
C ARG A 116 15.95 2.28 2.34
N TYR A 117 14.72 1.79 2.13
CA TYR A 117 14.48 0.49 1.51
C TYR A 117 14.29 0.56 -0.01
N GLY A 118 14.35 1.74 -0.63
CA GLY A 118 14.27 1.94 -2.08
C GLY A 118 12.86 1.84 -2.67
N SER A 119 11.83 2.12 -1.87
CA SER A 119 10.43 2.22 -2.32
C SER A 119 10.05 3.68 -2.56
N LEU A 120 9.13 3.92 -3.49
CA LEU A 120 8.58 5.26 -3.74
C LEU A 120 7.45 5.59 -2.76
N LEU A 121 7.43 6.84 -2.28
CA LEU A 121 6.36 7.44 -1.48
C LEU A 121 6.11 8.91 -1.88
#